data_AF-E9I231-F1
#
_entry.id   AF-E9I231-F1
#
_cell.length_a   1.000
_cell.length_b   1.000
_cell.length_c   1.000
_cell.angle_alpha   90.00
_cell.angle_beta   90.00
_cell.angle_gamma   90.00
#
_symmetry.space_group_name_H-M   'P 1'
#
loop_
_entity.id
_entity.type
_entity.pdbx_description
1 polymer ?
#
loop_
_entity_poly.entity_id
_entity_poly.type
_entity_poly.pdbx_seq_one_letter_code
_entity_poly.pdbx_strand_id
1 'polypeptide(L)'
;MDKTLVTTQQMCSQQQIRHDAMSHISAIENLVEQLKNMGEAPTLLQICTKIIYTLPPHLRGFIATWEALPEQEQTIALLTAKILNEEKIAA
;
A
#
# COMPACT_ATOMS: atom_id res chain seq x y z
N MET A 1 -11.17 -3.26 44.90
CA MET A 1 -11.77 -3.90 43.71
C MET A 1 -11.94 -2.82 42.66
N ASP A 2 -10.85 -2.58 41.94
CA ASP A 2 -10.66 -1.46 41.02
C ASP A 2 -11.56 -1.58 39.79
N LYS A 3 -12.52 -0.65 39.67
CA LYS A 3 -13.36 -0.48 38.48
C LYS A 3 -12.64 0.25 37.33
N THR A 4 -11.36 0.54 37.49
CA THR A 4 -10.58 1.35 36.54
C THR A 4 -9.80 0.51 35.52
N LEU A 5 -9.77 -0.83 35.67
CA LEU A 5 -9.00 -1.72 34.79
C LEU A 5 -9.77 -2.17 33.54
N VAL A 6 -11.10 -1.99 33.49
CA VAL A 6 -11.91 -2.52 32.39
C VAL A 6 -12.01 -1.54 31.21
N THR A 7 -11.90 -0.23 31.42
CA THR A 7 -12.19 0.74 30.35
C THR A 7 -11.02 1.02 29.42
N THR A 8 -9.79 0.67 29.78
CA THR A 8 -8.62 0.85 28.88
C THR A 8 -8.38 -0.37 27.98
N GLN A 9 -8.86 -1.56 28.39
CA GLN A 9 -8.75 -2.76 27.56
C GLN A 9 -9.74 -2.73 26.36
N GLN A 10 -10.75 -1.88 26.42
CA GLN A 10 -11.79 -1.73 25.39
C GLN A 10 -11.48 -0.63 24.34
N MET A 11 -10.22 -0.18 24.27
CA MET A 11 -9.68 0.54 23.10
C MET A 11 -8.77 -0.34 22.22
N CYS A 12 -8.48 -1.58 22.63
CA CYS A 12 -7.75 -2.55 21.82
C CYS A 12 -8.68 -3.57 21.15
N SER A 13 -10.00 -3.45 21.36
CA SER A 13 -11.00 -4.21 20.64
C SER A 13 -11.24 -3.58 19.26
N GLN A 14 -10.74 -4.27 18.24
CA GLN A 14 -11.30 -4.27 16.90
C GLN A 14 -11.03 -3.05 15.99
N GLN A 15 -9.79 -2.59 15.93
CA GLN A 15 -9.28 -2.13 14.63
C GLN A 15 -8.13 -3.05 14.24
N GLN A 16 -8.49 -4.22 13.74
CA GLN A 16 -7.68 -4.77 12.66
C GLN A 16 -7.80 -3.76 11.53
N ILE A 17 -6.93 -2.75 11.53
CA ILE A 17 -6.80 -1.79 10.43
C ILE A 17 -6.51 -2.70 9.25
N ARG A 18 -7.54 -2.96 8.44
CA ARG A 18 -7.35 -3.59 7.14
C ARG A 18 -6.36 -2.65 6.45
N HIS A 19 -5.13 -3.10 6.30
CA HIS A 19 -4.11 -2.36 5.56
C HIS A 19 -4.59 -2.34 4.12
N ASP A 20 -5.37 -1.32 3.77
CA ASP A 20 -5.92 -1.15 2.44
C ASP A 20 -4.81 -0.66 1.48
N ALA A 21 -5.06 -0.87 0.20
CA ALA A 21 -4.14 -0.54 -0.87
C ALA A 21 -3.74 0.94 -0.84
N MET A 22 -4.70 1.83 -0.54
CA MET A 22 -4.44 3.26 -0.54
C MET A 22 -3.46 3.66 0.57
N SER A 23 -3.69 3.15 1.78
CA SER A 23 -2.79 3.36 2.93
C SER A 23 -1.38 2.83 2.64
N HIS A 24 -1.28 1.71 1.91
CA HIS A 24 0.00 1.17 1.45
C HIS A 24 0.73 2.08 0.45
N ILE A 25 0.03 2.52 -0.59
CA ILE A 25 0.57 3.36 -1.66
C ILE A 25 1.05 4.68 -1.07
N SER A 26 0.24 5.33 -0.23
CA SER A 26 0.62 6.59 0.42
C SER A 26 1.84 6.47 1.32
N ALA A 27 2.01 5.34 2.03
CA ALA A 27 3.20 5.11 2.84
C ALA A 27 4.47 5.06 1.97
N ILE A 28 4.39 4.49 0.77
CA ILE A 28 5.52 4.42 -0.16
C ILE A 28 5.79 5.78 -0.82
N GLU A 29 4.74 6.52 -1.21
CA GLU A 29 4.91 7.87 -1.74
C GLU A 29 5.59 8.80 -0.70
N ASN A 30 5.19 8.71 0.57
CA ASN A 30 5.85 9.43 1.65
C ASN A 30 7.33 9.02 1.81
N LEU A 31 7.68 7.75 1.62
CA LEU A 31 9.08 7.30 1.63
C LEU A 31 9.87 7.86 0.44
N VAL A 32 9.25 7.90 -0.74
CA VAL A 32 9.85 8.51 -1.94
C VAL A 32 10.11 10.00 -1.73
N GLU A 33 9.20 10.73 -1.10
CA GLU A 33 9.40 12.14 -0.75
C GLU A 33 10.55 12.32 0.24
N GLN A 34 10.65 11.47 1.26
CA GLN A 34 11.77 11.50 2.21
C GLN A 34 13.12 11.25 1.52
N LEU A 35 13.20 10.29 0.59
CA LEU A 35 14.40 10.03 -0.19
C LEU A 35 14.79 11.23 -1.06
N LYS A 36 13.80 11.87 -1.71
CA LYS A 36 14.00 13.12 -2.46
C LYS A 36 14.59 14.23 -1.60
N ASN A 37 14.09 14.38 -0.38
CA ASN A 37 14.60 15.37 0.58
C ASN A 37 16.04 15.07 1.04
N MET A 38 16.50 13.82 0.93
CA MET A 38 17.87 13.40 1.21
C MET A 38 18.80 13.49 -0.01
N GLY A 39 18.30 13.98 -1.16
CA GLY A 39 19.07 14.07 -2.40
C GLY A 39 19.02 12.82 -3.27
N GLU A 40 18.20 11.83 -2.93
CA GLU A 40 17.98 10.62 -3.72
C GLU A 40 16.71 10.73 -4.56
N ALA A 41 16.77 10.37 -5.84
CA ALA A 41 15.60 10.35 -6.72
C ALA A 41 15.33 8.91 -7.19
N PRO A 42 14.47 8.15 -6.50
CA PRO A 42 14.09 6.82 -6.95
C PRO A 42 13.47 6.87 -8.35
N THR A 43 13.87 5.92 -9.20
CA THR A 43 13.29 5.76 -10.53
C THR A 43 11.86 5.25 -10.45
N LEU A 44 11.07 5.49 -11.50
CA LEU A 44 9.70 4.96 -11.62
C LEU A 44 9.66 3.44 -11.39
N LEU A 45 10.59 2.70 -12.01
CA LEU A 45 10.71 1.25 -11.85
C LEU A 45 10.89 0.85 -10.38
N GLN A 46 11.78 1.53 -9.64
CA GLN A 46 12.02 1.24 -8.23
C GLN A 46 10.77 1.51 -7.38
N ILE A 47 10.06 2.61 -7.65
CA ILE A 47 8.84 2.96 -6.93
C ILE A 47 7.74 1.92 -7.22
N CYS A 48 7.46 1.63 -8.49
CA CYS A 48 6.47 0.63 -8.90
C CYS A 48 6.78 -0.74 -8.31
N THR A 49 8.05 -1.18 -8.42
CA THR A 49 8.51 -2.46 -7.85
C THR A 49 8.27 -2.49 -6.36
N LYS A 50 8.59 -1.40 -5.64
CA LYS A 50 8.36 -1.34 -4.20
C LYS A 50 6.88 -1.51 -3.89
N ILE A 51 5.99 -0.74 -4.53
CA ILE A 51 4.54 -0.82 -4.34
C ILE A 51 4.06 -2.26 -4.54
N ILE A 52 4.33 -2.83 -5.71
CA ILE A 52 3.79 -4.13 -6.14
C ILE A 52 4.25 -5.27 -5.22
N TYR A 53 5.53 -5.33 -4.91
CA TYR A 53 6.11 -6.44 -4.16
C TYR A 53 5.90 -6.33 -2.65
N THR A 54 5.45 -5.17 -2.14
CA THR A 54 5.06 -5.02 -0.74
C THR A 54 3.55 -4.96 -0.51
N LEU A 55 2.75 -5.16 -1.56
CA LEU A 55 1.29 -5.21 -1.44
C LEU A 55 0.82 -6.23 -0.38
N PRO A 56 -0.32 -5.96 0.29
CA PRO A 56 -0.99 -6.94 1.14
C PRO A 56 -1.18 -8.30 0.45
N PRO A 57 -1.09 -9.43 1.18
CA PRO A 57 -1.11 -10.77 0.58
C PRO A 57 -2.31 -11.05 -0.35
N HIS A 58 -3.48 -10.47 -0.04
CA HIS A 58 -4.71 -10.66 -0.81
C HIS A 58 -4.68 -9.98 -2.19
N LEU A 59 -3.73 -9.07 -2.44
CA LEU A 59 -3.55 -8.39 -3.72
C LEU A 59 -2.36 -8.92 -4.52
N ARG A 60 -1.66 -9.96 -4.06
CA ARG A 60 -0.48 -10.51 -4.78
C ARG A 60 -0.80 -11.04 -6.18
N GLY A 61 -2.05 -11.41 -6.45
CA GLY A 61 -2.50 -11.78 -7.80
C GLY A 61 -2.30 -10.66 -8.83
N PHE A 62 -2.25 -9.41 -8.37
CA PHE A 62 -2.02 -8.23 -9.19
C PHE A 62 -0.66 -8.20 -9.89
N ILE A 63 0.37 -8.84 -9.32
CA ILE A 63 1.76 -8.81 -9.84
C ILE A 63 1.79 -9.23 -11.31
N ALA A 64 1.13 -10.36 -11.65
CA ALA A 64 1.10 -10.87 -13.02
C ALA A 64 0.38 -9.91 -13.99
N THR A 65 -0.69 -9.26 -13.54
CA THR A 65 -1.42 -8.27 -14.33
C THR A 65 -0.57 -7.04 -14.65
N TRP A 66 0.27 -6.61 -13.69
CA TRP A 66 1.18 -5.50 -13.90
C TRP A 66 2.33 -5.84 -14.84
N GLU A 67 2.96 -7.00 -14.64
CA GLU A 67 4.10 -7.44 -15.46
C GLU A 67 3.73 -7.68 -16.93
N ALA A 68 2.44 -7.90 -17.23
CA ALA A 68 1.92 -8.02 -18.58
C ALA A 68 1.72 -6.66 -19.31
N LEU A 69 1.78 -5.52 -18.60
CA LEU A 69 1.58 -4.21 -19.22
C LEU A 69 2.85 -3.73 -19.94
N PRO A 70 2.73 -3.16 -21.16
CA PRO A 70 3.85 -2.53 -21.84
C PRO A 70 4.50 -1.46 -20.98
N GLU A 71 5.84 -1.44 -20.92
CA GLU A 71 6.60 -0.53 -20.06
C GLU A 71 6.25 0.96 -20.32
N GLN A 72 5.95 1.32 -21.57
CA GLN A 72 5.59 2.68 -21.97
C GLN A 72 4.26 3.15 -21.38
N GLU A 73 3.39 2.23 -20.98
CA GLU A 73 2.09 2.54 -20.36
C GLU A 73 2.18 2.57 -18.83
N GLN A 74 3.29 2.09 -18.25
CA GLN A 74 3.46 2.00 -16.81
C GLN A 74 3.65 3.40 -16.20
N THR A 75 2.71 3.79 -15.35
CA THR A 75 2.76 5.03 -14.56
C THR A 75 2.25 4.75 -13.15
N ILE A 76 2.65 5.56 -12.17
CA ILE A 76 2.13 5.46 -10.79
C ILE A 76 0.61 5.64 -10.77
N ALA A 77 0.06 6.56 -11.57
CA ALA A 77 -1.38 6.77 -11.64
C ALA A 77 -2.13 5.52 -12.15
N LEU A 78 -1.63 4.87 -13.21
CA LEU A 78 -2.23 3.64 -13.72
C LEU A 78 -2.09 2.48 -12.71
N LEU A 79 -0.93 2.36 -12.07
CA LEU A 79 -0.66 1.37 -11.03
C LEU A 79 -1.68 1.50 -9.89
N THR A 80 -1.83 2.70 -9.34
CA THR A 80 -2.79 3.01 -8.28
C THR A 80 -4.21 2.67 -8.70
N ALA A 81 -4.65 3.11 -9.88
CA ALA A 81 -6.01 2.84 -10.37
C ALA A 81 -6.31 1.34 -10.49
N LYS A 82 -5.36 0.54 -11.01
CA LYS A 82 -5.54 -0.90 -11.17
C LYS A 82 -5.52 -1.65 -9.84
N ILE A 83 -4.64 -1.29 -8.90
CA ILE A 83 -4.61 -1.90 -7.56
C ILE A 83 -5.94 -1.62 -6.82
N LEU A 84 -6.45 -0.39 -6.87
CA LEU A 84 -7.73 -0.05 -6.24
C LEU A 84 -8.91 -0.79 -6.88
N ASN A 85 -8.84 -1.11 -8.17
CA ASN A 85 -9.85 -1.94 -8.82
C ASN A 85 -9.75 -3.40 -8.37
N GLU A 86 -8.54 -3.95 -8.28
CA GLU A 86 -8.31 -5.31 -7.77
C GLU A 86 -8.80 -5.48 -6.34
N GLU A 87 -8.54 -4.51 -5.47
CA GLU A 87 -8.99 -4.52 -4.08
C GLU A 87 -10.52 -4.56 -3.95
N LYS A 88 -11.25 -3.88 -4.85
CA LYS A 88 -12.72 -3.95 -4.89
C LYS A 88 -13.24 -5.32 -5.33
N ILE A 89 -12.49 -6.04 -6.16
CA ILE A 89 -12.86 -7.38 -6.64
C ILE A 89 -12.53 -8.44 -5.57
N ALA A 90 -11.42 -8.25 -4.83
CA ALA A 90 -10.94 -9.17 -3.81
C ALA A 90 -11.60 -8.97 -2.42
N ALA A 91 -12.32 -7.87 -2.20
CA ALA A 91 -12.98 -7.51 -0.94
C ALA A 91 -14.32 -8.22 -0.72
#